data_AF-A0A1M4JLS9-F1
#
_entry.id   AF-A0A1M4JLS9-F1
#
_cell.length_a   1.000
_cell.length_b   1.000
_cell.length_c   1.000
_cell.angle_alpha   90.00
_cell.angle_beta   90.00
_cell.angle_gamma   90.00
#
_symmetry.space_group_name_H-M   'P 1'
#
loop_
_entity.id
_entity.type
_entity.pdbx_description
1 polymer ?
#
loop_
_entity_poly.entity_id
_entity_poly.type
_entity_poly.pdbx_seq_one_letter_code
_entity_poly.pdbx_strand_id
1 'polypeptide(L)'
;MQLRFSRLGLGLALTIFTLAAQAGADTLAPLPEGYSGHGGMSAYRITPEIYAYHYDHGFSGGDAMGWDPQLQFVWSRVAAAKACGVGAVPESAIVAKLVARYGQSDTVHEMVGIGFHQAQIEAAKAQFCTATRLDQVWALLPQFVQGQFETSAAAPSQAEATAPTERVPAAAALAASAAAPPDAAPAPADATLAASAWTSRIDLRSYVGASEDGTTNGDEVLRVVRREHTGRAIGLQVAVGLLTRSAGGFTFEKEHLRGEKVKDIANPGVDLQPDRLRERMQAYFTAHPSALPAQQTRLDLASGDWLLVYQSLSDNQSAYELRYYLMIATPPKKISFFKSTPGTVVVTCQPQPQVASLEEWEADHYAMVRKTAQAYVDQCAQQFAERLPAVFPEPAIAGL
;
A
#
# COMPACT_ATOMS: atom_id res chain seq x y z
N MET A 1 -63.34 35.91 52.91
CA MET A 1 -64.01 34.84 52.14
C MET A 1 -63.38 33.52 52.54
N GLN A 2 -64.19 32.58 53.04
CA GLN A 2 -63.76 31.29 53.59
C GLN A 2 -63.39 30.27 52.50
N LEU A 3 -62.82 29.13 52.97
CA LEU A 3 -62.80 27.76 52.42
C LEU A 3 -61.60 27.41 51.52
N ARG A 4 -61.05 26.19 51.51
CA ARG A 4 -60.84 25.07 52.46
C ARG A 4 -59.97 24.06 51.68
N PHE A 5 -59.07 23.38 52.39
CA PHE A 5 -58.46 22.05 52.18
C PHE A 5 -58.70 21.25 50.87
N SER A 6 -57.63 20.60 50.37
CA SER A 6 -57.56 19.11 50.35
C SER A 6 -56.13 18.55 50.20
N ARG A 7 -55.87 17.51 51.01
CA ARG A 7 -54.69 16.64 51.05
C ARG A 7 -54.84 15.50 50.04
N LEU A 8 -53.75 15.13 49.37
CA LEU A 8 -53.37 13.76 48.95
C LEU A 8 -51.86 13.85 48.69
N GLY A 9 -50.95 13.03 49.22
CA GLY A 9 -51.08 11.67 49.73
C GLY A 9 -50.19 10.75 48.88
N LEU A 10 -49.10 10.29 49.50
CA LEU A 10 -48.48 8.97 49.30
C LEU A 10 -47.58 8.70 48.06
N GLY A 11 -46.31 8.42 48.36
CA GLY A 11 -45.60 7.26 47.81
C GLY A 11 -44.66 7.49 46.62
N LEU A 12 -43.42 7.94 46.87
CA LEU A 12 -42.33 7.67 45.92
C LEU A 12 -41.53 6.48 46.45
N ALA A 13 -41.74 5.33 45.82
CA ALA A 13 -41.01 4.10 46.08
C ALA A 13 -39.53 4.29 45.70
N LEU A 14 -38.65 4.02 46.66
CA LEU A 14 -37.21 3.95 46.45
C LEU A 14 -36.89 2.61 45.78
N THR A 15 -36.88 2.57 44.44
CA THR A 15 -36.42 1.40 43.69
C THR A 15 -34.90 1.42 43.67
N ILE A 16 -34.27 0.71 44.60
CA ILE A 16 -32.84 0.40 44.57
C ILE A 16 -32.63 -0.59 43.41
N PHE A 17 -32.19 -0.08 42.26
CA PHE A 17 -31.59 -0.92 41.23
C PHE A 17 -30.21 -1.34 41.71
N THR A 18 -30.11 -2.53 42.29
CA THR A 18 -28.85 -3.26 42.39
C THR A 18 -28.42 -3.62 40.97
N LEU A 19 -27.59 -2.77 40.35
CA LEU A 19 -26.76 -3.19 39.23
C LEU A 19 -25.77 -4.23 39.79
N ALA A 20 -26.09 -5.50 39.60
CA ALA A 20 -25.09 -6.54 39.62
C ALA A 20 -24.12 -6.25 38.47
N ALA A 21 -22.94 -5.71 38.79
CA ALA A 21 -21.83 -5.64 37.87
C ALA A 21 -21.45 -7.08 37.51
N GLN A 22 -21.92 -7.56 36.36
CA GLN A 22 -21.29 -8.69 35.70
C GLN A 22 -19.91 -8.21 35.25
N ALA A 23 -18.90 -8.47 36.07
CA ALA A 23 -17.52 -8.45 35.62
C ALA A 23 -17.33 -9.65 34.67
N GLY A 24 -17.80 -9.50 33.43
CA GLY A 24 -17.26 -10.27 32.34
C GLY A 24 -15.80 -9.87 32.22
N ALA A 25 -14.88 -10.79 32.47
CA ALA A 25 -13.52 -10.61 32.02
C ALA A 25 -13.57 -10.57 30.50
N ASP A 26 -13.61 -9.38 29.92
CA ASP A 26 -13.60 -9.16 28.48
C ASP A 26 -12.27 -9.75 27.97
N THR A 27 -12.30 -10.97 27.48
CA THR A 27 -11.15 -11.61 26.83
C THR A 27 -11.05 -11.10 25.40
N LEU A 28 -9.83 -11.00 24.87
CA LEU A 28 -9.64 -10.67 23.45
C LEU A 28 -10.38 -11.68 22.56
N ALA A 29 -10.81 -11.24 21.38
CA ALA A 29 -11.45 -12.14 20.43
C ALA A 29 -10.51 -13.32 20.08
N PRO A 30 -11.05 -14.50 19.75
CA PRO A 30 -10.22 -15.60 19.27
C PRO A 30 -9.52 -15.20 17.97
N LEU A 31 -8.36 -15.82 17.72
CA LEU A 31 -7.65 -15.60 16.46
C LEU A 31 -8.52 -16.01 15.27
N PRO A 32 -8.42 -15.31 14.12
CA PRO A 32 -9.12 -15.69 12.91
C PRO A 32 -8.82 -17.14 12.50
N GLU A 33 -9.83 -17.84 11.99
CA GLU A 33 -9.67 -19.21 11.51
C GLU A 33 -8.63 -19.28 10.38
N GLY A 34 -7.70 -20.24 10.47
CA GLY A 34 -6.61 -20.39 9.50
C GLY A 34 -5.43 -19.42 9.68
N TYR A 35 -5.40 -18.63 10.76
CA TYR A 35 -4.27 -17.75 11.03
C TYR A 35 -2.98 -18.54 11.32
N SER A 36 -1.95 -18.34 10.49
CA SER A 36 -0.73 -19.17 10.49
C SER A 36 0.27 -18.83 11.59
N GLY A 37 0.07 -17.75 12.34
CA GLY A 37 1.03 -17.24 13.31
C GLY A 37 2.22 -16.50 12.70
N HIS A 38 2.31 -16.39 11.37
CA HIS A 38 3.36 -15.69 10.65
C HIS A 38 2.80 -14.50 9.87
N GLY A 39 3.60 -13.42 9.73
CA GLY A 39 3.23 -12.26 8.90
C GLY A 39 2.01 -11.47 9.38
N GLY A 40 1.48 -11.70 10.58
CA GLY A 40 0.35 -10.91 11.10
C GLY A 40 0.69 -9.43 11.26
N MET A 41 1.98 -9.15 11.48
CA MET A 41 2.52 -7.79 11.54
C MET A 41 2.81 -7.20 10.15
N SER A 42 2.77 -8.00 9.08
CA SER A 42 2.87 -7.51 7.70
C SER A 42 1.52 -7.05 7.12
N ALA A 43 0.41 -7.28 7.84
CA ALA A 43 -0.89 -6.77 7.45
C ALA A 43 -1.04 -5.28 7.78
N TYR A 44 -1.57 -4.50 6.83
CA TYR A 44 -1.85 -3.06 7.00
C TYR A 44 -2.83 -2.75 8.14
N ARG A 45 -3.67 -3.72 8.52
CA ARG A 45 -4.53 -3.65 9.71
C ARG A 45 -4.25 -4.84 10.61
N ILE A 46 -3.73 -4.55 11.80
CA ILE A 46 -3.48 -5.54 12.84
C ILE A 46 -4.62 -5.46 13.86
N THR A 47 -5.33 -6.55 14.09
CA THR A 47 -6.36 -6.58 15.12
C THR A 47 -5.74 -6.81 16.51
N PRO A 48 -6.39 -6.38 17.60
CA PRO A 48 -5.86 -6.53 18.96
C PRO A 48 -5.41 -7.95 19.32
N GLU A 49 -6.18 -8.95 18.92
CA GLU A 49 -5.92 -10.38 19.13
C GLU A 49 -4.73 -10.92 18.32
N ILE A 50 -4.55 -10.46 17.07
CA ILE A 50 -3.34 -10.79 16.30
C ILE A 50 -2.11 -10.13 16.94
N TYR A 51 -2.21 -8.86 17.32
CA TYR A 51 -1.11 -8.15 17.99
C TYR A 51 -0.73 -8.84 19.31
N ALA A 52 -1.72 -9.19 20.13
CA ALA A 52 -1.54 -9.94 21.37
C ALA A 52 -0.84 -11.28 21.15
N TYR A 53 -1.19 -12.01 20.09
CA TYR A 53 -0.53 -13.26 19.74
C TYR A 53 0.96 -13.05 19.44
N HIS A 54 1.34 -12.10 18.58
CA HIS A 54 2.75 -11.79 18.28
C HIS A 54 3.51 -11.25 19.48
N TYR A 55 2.83 -10.46 20.32
CA TYR A 55 3.42 -10.02 21.58
C TYR A 55 3.82 -11.22 22.43
N ASP A 56 2.96 -12.24 22.57
CA ASP A 56 3.22 -13.39 23.44
C ASP A 56 4.18 -14.42 22.82
N HIS A 57 4.09 -14.64 21.51
CA HIS A 57 4.80 -15.73 20.81
C HIS A 57 6.06 -15.26 20.09
N GLY A 58 6.32 -13.95 20.11
CA GLY A 58 7.42 -13.32 19.40
C GLY A 58 7.00 -12.81 18.03
N PHE A 59 7.70 -11.76 17.60
CA PHE A 59 7.56 -11.21 16.26
C PHE A 59 8.36 -12.09 15.30
N SER A 60 7.77 -12.45 14.16
CA SER A 60 8.44 -13.26 13.13
C SER A 60 8.20 -12.70 11.74
N GLY A 61 9.26 -12.66 10.92
CA GLY A 61 9.29 -11.88 9.69
C GLY A 61 9.34 -10.37 9.97
N GLY A 62 9.75 -9.57 8.97
CA GLY A 62 9.58 -8.12 9.08
C GLY A 62 8.09 -7.76 9.20
N ASP A 63 7.75 -6.71 9.94
CA ASP A 63 6.39 -6.14 9.85
C ASP A 63 6.15 -5.52 8.47
N ALA A 64 5.01 -4.85 8.25
CA ALA A 64 4.69 -4.19 6.97
C ALA A 64 5.78 -3.15 6.58
N MET A 65 6.51 -2.68 7.58
CA MET A 65 7.61 -1.74 7.44
C MET A 65 8.98 -2.41 7.31
N GLY A 66 9.06 -3.71 7.59
CA GLY A 66 10.25 -4.52 7.51
C GLY A 66 11.16 -4.39 8.74
N TRP A 67 10.67 -3.94 9.90
CA TRP A 67 11.49 -3.79 11.09
C TRP A 67 12.00 -5.13 11.63
N ASP A 68 13.22 -5.11 12.17
CA ASP A 68 13.85 -6.28 12.79
C ASP A 68 12.95 -6.87 13.90
N PRO A 69 12.71 -8.20 13.92
CA PRO A 69 11.82 -8.81 14.89
C PRO A 69 12.27 -8.64 16.35
N GLN A 70 13.58 -8.61 16.61
CA GLN A 70 14.11 -8.37 17.94
C GLN A 70 13.92 -6.91 18.36
N LEU A 71 14.06 -5.98 17.42
CA LEU A 71 13.75 -4.58 17.65
C LEU A 71 12.25 -4.36 17.96
N GLN A 72 11.35 -5.00 17.20
CA GLN A 72 9.91 -4.99 17.49
C GLN A 72 9.60 -5.60 18.85
N PHE A 73 10.27 -6.70 19.22
CA PHE A 73 10.14 -7.29 20.54
C PHE A 73 10.45 -6.27 21.64
N VAL A 74 11.60 -5.59 21.57
CA VAL A 74 11.99 -4.60 22.59
C VAL A 74 11.01 -3.43 22.62
N TRP A 75 10.65 -2.86 21.46
CA TRP A 75 9.68 -1.77 21.37
C TRP A 75 8.34 -2.16 22.00
N SER A 76 7.85 -3.36 21.72
CA SER A 76 6.59 -3.86 22.28
C SER A 76 6.60 -3.93 23.81
N ARG A 77 7.71 -4.34 24.42
CA ARG A 77 7.83 -4.49 25.87
C ARG A 77 7.95 -3.14 26.58
N VAL A 78 8.71 -2.21 26.01
CA VAL A 78 8.77 -0.83 26.51
C VAL A 78 7.41 -0.15 26.38
N ALA A 79 6.71 -0.36 25.26
CA ALA A 79 5.35 0.13 25.04
C ALA A 79 4.35 -0.46 26.05
N ALA A 80 4.41 -1.76 26.33
CA ALA A 80 3.56 -2.40 27.34
C ALA A 80 3.81 -1.84 28.73
N ALA A 81 5.07 -1.54 29.07
CA ALA A 81 5.39 -0.90 30.34
C ALA A 81 4.69 0.45 30.49
N LYS A 82 4.68 1.27 29.42
CA LYS A 82 4.01 2.57 29.38
C LYS A 82 2.49 2.44 29.42
N ALA A 83 1.92 1.67 28.50
CA ALA A 83 0.47 1.54 28.35
C ALA A 83 -0.21 0.88 29.56
N CYS A 84 0.46 -0.09 30.20
CA CYS A 84 -0.09 -0.82 31.34
C CYS A 84 0.29 -0.23 32.71
N GLY A 85 0.96 0.93 32.75
CA GLY A 85 1.26 1.63 34.01
C GLY A 85 2.35 0.96 34.86
N VAL A 86 3.31 0.28 34.24
CA VAL A 86 4.42 -0.39 34.92
C VAL A 86 5.49 0.64 35.30
N GLY A 87 5.35 1.26 36.48
CA GLY A 87 6.39 2.06 37.13
C GLY A 87 7.05 3.16 36.28
N ALA A 88 8.18 3.70 36.75
CA ALA A 88 8.97 4.66 35.98
C ALA A 88 9.83 3.91 34.95
N VAL A 89 9.39 3.92 33.69
CA VAL A 89 10.12 3.31 32.57
C VAL A 89 11.30 4.22 32.19
N PRO A 90 12.56 3.74 32.25
CA PRO A 90 13.74 4.51 31.84
C PRO A 90 13.89 4.52 30.31
N GLU A 91 12.85 4.99 29.61
CA GLU A 91 12.72 4.95 28.16
C GLU A 91 13.91 5.58 27.43
N SER A 92 14.32 6.78 27.83
CA SER A 92 15.46 7.47 27.20
C SER A 92 16.78 6.69 27.31
N ALA A 93 17.02 6.00 28.43
CA ALA A 93 18.20 5.17 28.61
C ALA A 93 18.15 3.94 27.69
N ILE A 94 16.98 3.33 27.54
CA ILE A 94 16.77 2.19 26.64
C ILE A 94 16.90 2.63 25.17
N VAL A 95 16.28 3.75 24.80
CA VAL A 95 16.35 4.34 23.45
C VAL A 95 17.80 4.66 23.07
N ALA A 96 18.60 5.23 23.97
CA ALA A 96 20.02 5.46 23.71
C ALA A 96 20.78 4.15 23.39
N LYS A 97 20.43 3.04 24.03
CA LYS A 97 21.00 1.71 23.73
C LYS A 97 20.50 1.15 22.40
N LEU A 98 19.24 1.39 22.05
CA LEU A 98 18.67 0.99 20.77
C LEU A 98 19.32 1.74 19.60
N VAL A 99 19.46 3.06 19.70
CA VAL A 99 20.16 3.91 18.72
C VAL A 99 21.59 3.38 18.48
N ALA A 100 22.32 3.08 19.56
CA ALA A 100 23.68 2.59 19.46
C ALA A 100 23.79 1.20 18.79
N ARG A 101 22.76 0.36 18.90
CA ARG A 101 22.78 -1.03 18.39
C ARG A 101 22.18 -1.19 17.01
N TYR A 102 21.01 -0.61 16.76
CA TYR A 102 20.22 -0.83 15.55
C TYR A 102 20.35 0.32 14.54
N GLY A 103 21.04 1.40 14.91
CA GLY A 103 20.94 2.67 14.18
C GLY A 103 19.52 3.23 14.25
N GLN A 104 19.26 4.32 13.52
CA GLN A 104 18.07 5.19 13.64
C GLN A 104 18.16 6.22 14.79
N SER A 105 17.42 7.32 14.66
CA SER A 105 17.37 8.37 15.68
C SER A 105 16.50 7.96 16.87
N ASP A 106 16.71 8.63 18.00
CA ASP A 106 15.86 8.53 19.19
C ASP A 106 14.36 8.62 18.87
N THR A 107 13.98 9.60 18.05
CA THR A 107 12.61 9.89 17.62
C THR A 107 11.98 8.71 16.88
N VAL A 108 12.77 7.93 16.12
CA VAL A 108 12.25 6.75 15.42
C VAL A 108 11.94 5.66 16.42
N HIS A 109 12.83 5.38 17.37
CA HIS A 109 12.56 4.38 18.40
C HIS A 109 11.39 4.77 19.30
N GLU A 110 11.28 6.04 19.69
CA GLU A 110 10.21 6.52 20.58
C GLU A 110 8.85 6.57 19.88
N MET A 111 8.76 7.19 18.70
CA MET A 111 7.47 7.46 18.07
C MET A 111 7.03 6.35 17.10
N VAL A 112 7.96 5.85 16.27
CA VAL A 112 7.65 4.85 15.23
C VAL A 112 7.64 3.44 15.82
N GLY A 113 8.58 3.17 16.72
CA GLY A 113 8.66 1.90 17.43
C GLY A 113 7.70 1.84 18.62
N ILE A 114 8.17 2.37 19.75
CA ILE A 114 7.48 2.29 21.05
C ILE A 114 6.06 2.87 20.95
N GLY A 115 5.90 4.05 20.33
CA GLY A 115 4.61 4.71 20.17
C GLY A 115 3.58 3.89 19.38
N PHE A 116 3.99 3.25 18.28
CA PHE A 116 3.12 2.35 17.51
C PHE A 116 2.63 1.18 18.37
N HIS A 117 3.56 0.46 19.01
CA HIS A 117 3.23 -0.66 19.87
C HIS A 117 2.36 -0.24 21.06
N GLN A 118 2.58 0.98 21.59
CA GLN A 118 1.79 1.52 22.69
C GLN A 118 0.35 1.74 22.24
N ALA A 119 0.13 2.31 21.05
CA ALA A 119 -1.21 2.52 20.50
C ALA A 119 -1.96 1.20 20.28
N GLN A 120 -1.28 0.14 19.80
CA GLN A 120 -1.89 -1.19 19.65
C GLN A 120 -2.34 -1.77 21.00
N ILE A 121 -1.53 -1.59 22.04
CA ILE A 121 -1.84 -2.05 23.40
C ILE A 121 -3.00 -1.25 24.00
N GLU A 122 -3.00 0.07 23.81
CA GLU A 122 -4.07 0.95 24.28
C GLU A 122 -5.40 0.66 23.57
N ALA A 123 -5.38 0.27 22.30
CA ALA A 123 -6.57 -0.14 21.56
C ALA A 123 -7.22 -1.42 22.14
N ALA A 124 -6.39 -2.34 22.67
CA ALA A 124 -6.82 -3.54 23.37
C ALA A 124 -7.22 -3.30 24.85
N LYS A 125 -6.94 -2.10 25.38
CA LYS A 125 -7.25 -1.65 26.75
C LYS A 125 -6.86 -2.68 27.83
N ALA A 126 -7.72 -2.86 28.84
CA ALA A 126 -7.50 -3.73 29.99
C ALA A 126 -7.36 -5.21 29.62
N GLN A 127 -7.83 -5.63 28.45
CA GLN A 127 -7.78 -7.02 27.99
C GLN A 127 -6.35 -7.45 27.65
N PHE A 128 -5.46 -6.49 27.35
CA PHE A 128 -4.07 -6.76 27.04
C PHE A 128 -3.18 -6.86 28.29
N CYS A 129 -3.39 -6.00 29.27
CA CYS A 129 -2.51 -5.85 30.44
C CYS A 129 -2.72 -6.95 31.48
N THR A 130 -2.36 -8.20 31.16
CA THR A 130 -2.47 -9.36 32.04
C THR A 130 -1.28 -9.46 33.00
N ALA A 131 -1.48 -10.06 34.18
CA ALA A 131 -0.39 -10.26 35.16
C ALA A 131 0.85 -10.92 34.54
N THR A 132 0.66 -11.97 33.72
CA THR A 132 1.74 -12.66 33.02
C THR A 132 2.59 -11.72 32.14
N ARG A 133 1.95 -10.84 31.37
CA ARG A 133 2.67 -9.89 30.50
C ARG A 133 3.38 -8.82 31.32
N LEU A 134 2.80 -8.38 32.43
CA LEU A 134 3.43 -7.41 33.33
C LEU A 134 4.65 -7.99 34.03
N ASP A 135 4.59 -9.24 34.49
CA ASP A 135 5.72 -9.94 35.10
C ASP A 135 6.88 -10.09 34.09
N GLN A 136 6.57 -10.43 32.84
CA GLN A 136 7.56 -10.48 31.76
C GLN A 136 8.20 -9.10 31.51
N VAL A 137 7.41 -8.04 31.44
CA VAL A 137 7.91 -6.67 31.25
C VAL A 137 8.84 -6.27 32.40
N TRP A 138 8.44 -6.53 33.65
CA TRP A 138 9.26 -6.24 34.84
C TRP A 138 10.62 -6.95 34.81
N ALA A 139 10.65 -8.21 34.36
CA ALA A 139 11.89 -8.98 34.25
C ALA A 139 12.83 -8.46 33.15
N LEU A 140 12.29 -7.89 32.07
CA LEU A 140 13.04 -7.49 30.88
C LEU A 140 13.57 -6.06 30.94
N LEU A 141 12.83 -5.11 31.51
CA LEU A 141 13.22 -3.69 31.51
C LEU A 141 14.64 -3.43 32.07
N PRO A 142 15.08 -4.05 33.18
CA PRO A 142 16.45 -3.86 33.68
C PRO A 142 17.53 -4.34 32.72
N GLN A 143 17.24 -5.35 31.89
CA GLN A 143 18.16 -5.88 30.88
C GLN A 143 18.28 -4.90 29.70
N PHE A 144 17.16 -4.32 29.26
CA PHE A 144 17.14 -3.33 28.19
C PHE A 144 17.92 -2.06 28.53
N VAL A 145 17.88 -1.61 29.79
CA VAL A 145 18.71 -0.49 30.27
C VAL A 145 20.20 -0.78 30.10
N GLN A 146 20.59 -2.04 30.21
CA GLN A 146 21.97 -2.50 30.00
C GLN A 146 22.30 -2.76 28.53
N GLY A 147 21.34 -2.59 27.60
CA GLY A 147 21.49 -2.91 26.18
C GLY A 147 21.41 -4.41 25.85
N GLN A 148 20.96 -5.22 26.80
CA GLN A 148 20.75 -6.66 26.61
C GLN A 148 19.36 -6.89 26.06
N PHE A 149 19.27 -7.04 24.74
CA PHE A 149 17.99 -7.10 24.05
C PHE A 149 17.54 -8.51 23.67
N GLU A 150 18.36 -9.54 23.84
CA GLU A 150 18.03 -10.90 23.41
C GLU A 150 16.87 -11.50 24.20
N THR A 151 16.05 -12.32 23.54
CA THR A 151 15.06 -13.15 24.23
C THR A 151 15.80 -14.20 25.07
N SER A 152 15.65 -14.16 26.40
CA SER A 152 16.09 -15.27 27.26
C SER A 152 15.28 -16.52 26.88
N ALA A 153 15.91 -17.43 26.16
CA ALA A 153 15.28 -18.60 25.57
C ALA A 153 14.61 -19.54 26.60
N ALA A 154 13.33 -19.84 26.35
CA ALA A 154 12.72 -21.12 26.66
C ALA A 154 11.83 -21.50 25.46
N ALA A 155 12.40 -22.25 24.51
CA ALA A 155 11.74 -22.70 23.28
C ALA A 155 10.74 -23.85 23.55
N PRO A 156 9.88 -24.19 22.56
CA PRO A 156 10.28 -25.33 21.73
C PRO A 156 10.09 -25.17 20.21
N SER A 157 11.12 -25.64 19.51
CA SER A 157 11.11 -26.52 18.33
C SER A 157 10.38 -26.05 17.06
N GLN A 158 11.14 -25.40 16.16
CA GLN A 158 10.90 -25.57 14.72
C GLN A 158 11.46 -26.93 14.28
N ALA A 159 10.58 -27.81 13.83
CA ALA A 159 10.99 -28.99 13.08
C ALA A 159 11.16 -28.59 11.61
N GLU A 160 12.41 -28.63 11.15
CA GLU A 160 12.78 -28.64 9.73
C GLU A 160 12.04 -29.76 9.00
N ALA A 161 11.38 -29.42 7.89
CA ALA A 161 11.12 -30.35 6.81
C ALA A 161 11.87 -29.85 5.57
N THR A 162 13.06 -30.43 5.42
CA THR A 162 13.95 -30.33 4.26
C THR A 162 13.29 -30.82 2.96
N ALA A 163 13.72 -30.23 1.85
CA ALA A 163 13.24 -30.32 0.47
C ALA A 163 13.25 -31.73 -0.17
N PRO A 164 12.88 -31.86 -1.47
CA PRO A 164 13.95 -31.73 -2.46
C PRO A 164 13.59 -30.97 -3.75
N THR A 165 14.54 -30.11 -4.09
CA THR A 165 14.96 -29.69 -5.43
C THR A 165 14.97 -30.84 -6.44
N GLU A 166 14.33 -30.63 -7.59
CA GLU A 166 14.65 -31.36 -8.81
C GLU A 166 15.16 -30.35 -9.86
N ARG A 167 16.27 -30.70 -10.49
CA ARG A 167 17.06 -29.89 -11.41
C ARG A 167 17.25 -30.72 -12.68
N VAL A 168 17.46 -30.01 -13.81
CA VAL A 168 18.13 -30.44 -15.07
C VAL A 168 17.17 -30.83 -16.23
N PRO A 169 17.48 -30.57 -17.54
CA PRO A 169 18.60 -29.84 -18.17
C PRO A 169 18.19 -28.71 -19.15
N ALA A 170 19.21 -27.95 -19.54
CA ALA A 170 19.23 -27.11 -20.74
C ALA A 170 19.72 -27.87 -21.99
N ALA A 171 19.36 -27.29 -23.15
CA ALA A 171 19.94 -27.39 -24.49
C ALA A 171 19.37 -28.44 -25.48
N ALA A 172 18.73 -27.92 -26.54
CA ALA A 172 19.18 -28.14 -27.92
C ALA A 172 18.56 -27.10 -28.86
N ALA A 173 19.42 -26.45 -29.64
CA ALA A 173 19.06 -25.56 -30.73
C ALA A 173 18.56 -26.34 -31.96
N LEU A 174 17.65 -25.75 -32.73
CA LEU A 174 17.53 -25.97 -34.17
C LEU A 174 17.00 -24.71 -34.85
N ALA A 175 17.70 -24.35 -35.91
CA ALA A 175 17.57 -23.13 -36.68
C ALA A 175 16.48 -23.22 -37.76
N ALA A 176 16.07 -22.02 -38.19
CA ALA A 176 15.58 -21.62 -39.51
C ALA A 176 14.14 -22.01 -39.92
N SER A 177 13.30 -20.99 -40.08
CA SER A 177 12.91 -20.52 -41.42
C SER A 177 12.25 -19.14 -41.34
N ALA A 178 12.90 -18.14 -41.91
CA ALA A 178 12.31 -16.84 -42.17
C ALA A 178 11.30 -16.98 -43.31
N ALA A 179 10.02 -16.88 -43.01
CA ALA A 179 9.00 -16.57 -44.00
C ALA A 179 8.73 -15.07 -43.94
N ALA A 180 9.07 -14.36 -45.03
CA ALA A 180 8.67 -12.98 -45.23
C ALA A 180 7.14 -12.87 -45.21
N PRO A 181 6.55 -11.78 -44.68
CA PRO A 181 5.14 -11.52 -44.87
C PRO A 181 4.89 -11.26 -46.37
N PRO A 182 3.80 -11.79 -46.95
CA PRO A 182 3.43 -11.46 -48.32
C PRO A 182 3.11 -9.97 -48.43
N ASP A 183 3.54 -9.36 -49.53
CA ASP A 183 3.24 -7.98 -49.89
C ASP A 183 1.77 -7.66 -49.62
N ALA A 184 1.54 -6.83 -48.60
CA ALA A 184 0.25 -6.21 -48.39
C ALA A 184 0.02 -5.23 -49.54
N ALA A 185 -0.94 -5.53 -50.40
CA ALA A 185 -1.39 -4.60 -51.43
C ALA A 185 -1.69 -3.23 -50.79
N PRO A 186 -1.35 -2.11 -51.45
CA PRO A 186 -1.58 -0.79 -50.88
C PRO A 186 -3.08 -0.61 -50.64
N ALA A 187 -3.43 -0.27 -49.40
CA ALA A 187 -4.80 0.04 -49.03
C ALA A 187 -5.34 1.18 -49.93
N PRO A 188 -6.63 1.14 -50.33
CA PRO A 188 -7.22 2.18 -51.16
C PRO A 188 -7.04 3.56 -50.49
N ALA A 189 -6.86 4.60 -51.29
CA ALA A 189 -6.58 5.97 -50.83
C ALA A 189 -7.59 6.49 -49.78
N ASP A 190 -8.84 6.02 -49.84
CA ASP A 190 -9.89 6.35 -48.87
C ASP A 190 -9.65 5.73 -47.48
N ALA A 191 -9.05 4.54 -47.40
CA ALA A 191 -8.64 3.93 -46.13
C ALA A 191 -7.42 4.65 -45.53
N THR A 192 -6.51 5.17 -46.37
CA THR A 192 -5.36 5.97 -45.93
C THR A 192 -5.79 7.35 -45.42
N LEU A 193 -6.77 7.98 -46.07
CA LEU A 193 -7.40 9.23 -45.61
C LEU A 193 -8.17 9.03 -44.29
N ALA A 194 -8.94 7.95 -44.14
CA ALA A 194 -9.63 7.60 -42.89
C ALA A 194 -8.66 7.29 -41.75
N ALA A 195 -7.57 6.57 -42.03
CA ALA A 195 -6.51 6.30 -41.07
C ALA A 195 -5.78 7.57 -40.62
N SER A 196 -5.67 8.61 -41.43
CA SER A 196 -5.12 9.90 -41.00
C SER A 196 -6.13 10.78 -40.21
N ALA A 197 -7.41 10.40 -40.21
CA ALA A 197 -8.50 11.19 -39.65
C ALA A 197 -8.95 10.75 -38.25
N TRP A 198 -8.42 9.65 -37.70
CA TRP A 198 -8.88 9.11 -36.41
C TRP A 198 -8.70 10.09 -35.25
N THR A 199 -7.67 10.94 -35.30
CA THR A 199 -7.40 11.99 -34.30
C THR A 199 -8.51 13.04 -34.23
N SER A 200 -9.33 13.18 -35.28
CA SER A 200 -10.55 14.03 -35.26
C SER A 200 -11.76 13.35 -34.61
N ARG A 201 -11.69 12.04 -34.37
CA ARG A 201 -12.76 11.20 -33.80
C ARG A 201 -12.44 10.74 -32.39
N ILE A 202 -11.16 10.67 -32.02
CA ILE A 202 -10.77 10.28 -30.68
C ILE A 202 -9.89 11.36 -30.06
N ASP A 203 -10.41 11.97 -29.00
CA ASP A 203 -9.71 12.96 -28.20
C ASP A 203 -8.97 12.25 -27.06
N LEU A 204 -7.64 12.37 -27.03
CA LEU A 204 -6.80 11.83 -25.96
C LEU A 204 -6.50 12.93 -24.96
N ARG A 205 -6.94 12.75 -23.72
CA ARG A 205 -6.64 13.68 -22.63
C ARG A 205 -5.78 13.00 -21.58
N SER A 206 -4.51 13.40 -21.49
CA SER A 206 -3.64 13.02 -20.39
C SER A 206 -3.70 14.02 -19.25
N TYR A 207 -3.69 13.49 -18.03
CA TYR A 207 -3.60 14.28 -16.81
C TYR A 207 -3.11 13.40 -15.66
N VAL A 208 -2.69 14.03 -14.56
CA VAL A 208 -2.39 13.33 -13.32
C VAL A 208 -3.70 13.12 -12.55
N GLY A 209 -4.06 11.86 -12.35
CA GLY A 209 -5.25 11.42 -11.65
C GLY A 209 -4.97 11.10 -10.18
N ALA A 210 -5.71 10.15 -9.62
CA ALA A 210 -5.39 9.60 -8.31
C ALA A 210 -4.22 8.60 -8.42
N SER A 211 -3.54 8.37 -7.30
CA SER A 211 -2.63 7.22 -7.12
C SER A 211 -3.37 5.89 -7.28
N GLU A 212 -2.62 4.80 -7.35
CA GLU A 212 -3.17 3.44 -7.49
C GLU A 212 -4.29 3.13 -6.47
N ASP A 213 -4.08 3.52 -5.21
CA ASP A 213 -4.99 3.27 -4.10
C ASP A 213 -6.26 4.14 -4.14
N GLY A 214 -6.31 5.14 -5.02
CA GLY A 214 -7.40 6.09 -5.14
C GLY A 214 -7.53 7.08 -3.97
N THR A 215 -6.59 7.10 -3.02
CA THR A 215 -6.68 7.91 -1.80
C THR A 215 -5.89 9.21 -1.86
N THR A 216 -4.84 9.26 -2.71
CA THR A 216 -4.00 10.44 -2.89
C THR A 216 -3.98 10.93 -4.33
N ASN A 217 -3.47 12.15 -4.53
CA ASN A 217 -3.19 12.66 -5.86
C ASN A 217 -1.97 11.93 -6.43
N GLY A 218 -2.01 11.60 -7.72
CA GLY A 218 -0.89 11.05 -8.46
C GLY A 218 0.31 12.01 -8.53
N ASP A 219 1.41 11.48 -9.05
CA ASP A 219 2.69 12.18 -9.11
C ASP A 219 2.86 12.89 -10.46
N GLU A 220 3.03 14.22 -10.46
CA GLU A 220 3.34 14.99 -11.68
C GLU A 220 4.77 14.82 -12.18
N VAL A 221 5.68 14.53 -11.25
CA VAL A 221 7.12 14.33 -11.47
C VAL A 221 7.59 13.21 -10.56
N LEU A 222 8.74 12.62 -10.86
CA LEU A 222 9.28 11.50 -10.10
C LEU A 222 9.36 11.88 -8.62
N ARG A 223 8.73 11.07 -7.76
CA ARG A 223 8.84 11.20 -6.32
C ARG A 223 9.79 10.14 -5.77
N VAL A 224 10.84 10.56 -5.07
CA VAL A 224 11.78 9.67 -4.41
C VAL A 224 11.42 9.57 -2.93
N VAL A 225 10.89 8.42 -2.55
CA VAL A 225 10.53 8.11 -1.17
C VAL A 225 11.76 7.49 -0.49
N ARG A 226 12.62 8.35 0.04
CA ARG A 226 13.74 7.95 0.90
C ARG A 226 13.25 7.53 2.27
N ARG A 227 14.04 6.71 2.96
CA ARG A 227 13.74 6.20 4.29
C ARG A 227 13.65 7.30 5.35
N GLU A 228 14.45 8.35 5.24
CA GLU A 228 14.35 9.51 6.14
C GLU A 228 13.03 10.28 5.98
N HIS A 229 12.38 10.20 4.82
CA HIS A 229 11.05 10.78 4.60
C HIS A 229 9.98 9.99 5.35
N THR A 230 10.18 8.68 5.50
CA THR A 230 9.32 7.79 6.30
C THR A 230 9.34 8.16 7.78
N GLY A 231 10.53 8.34 8.36
CA GLY A 231 10.68 8.73 9.76
C GLY A 231 10.01 10.07 10.10
N ARG A 232 10.10 11.06 9.20
CA ARG A 232 9.48 12.38 9.39
C ARG A 232 7.96 12.39 9.24
N ALA A 233 7.42 11.63 8.28
CA ALA A 233 5.97 11.57 8.05
C ALA A 233 5.24 10.76 9.13
N ILE A 234 5.82 9.62 9.56
CA ILE A 234 5.28 8.85 10.69
C ILE A 234 5.36 9.68 11.98
N GLY A 235 6.49 10.35 12.25
CA GLY A 235 6.63 11.21 13.43
C GLY A 235 5.59 12.34 13.49
N LEU A 236 5.22 12.92 12.34
CA LEU A 236 4.16 13.92 12.27
C LEU A 236 2.76 13.33 12.48
N GLN A 237 2.46 12.17 11.92
CA GLN A 237 1.15 11.53 12.05
C GLN A 237 0.90 11.00 13.48
N VAL A 238 1.92 10.40 14.11
CA VAL A 238 1.87 9.97 15.51
C VAL A 238 1.69 11.17 16.45
N ALA A 239 2.40 12.28 16.21
CA ALA A 239 2.23 13.51 16.99
C ALA A 239 0.81 14.09 16.88
N VAL A 240 0.20 14.05 15.68
CA VAL A 240 -1.17 14.52 15.47
C VAL A 240 -2.19 13.59 16.16
N GLY A 241 -2.02 12.26 16.09
CA GLY A 241 -2.90 11.30 16.76
C GLY A 241 -2.88 11.39 18.29
N LEU A 242 -1.69 11.65 18.87
CA LEU A 242 -1.52 11.93 20.31
C LEU A 242 -2.22 13.23 20.75
N LEU A 243 -2.30 14.23 19.87
CA LEU A 243 -2.98 15.49 20.15
C LEU A 243 -4.51 15.43 19.97
N THR A 244 -5.03 14.51 19.12
CA THR A 244 -6.47 14.44 18.83
C THR A 244 -7.23 13.34 19.57
N ARG A 245 -6.56 12.38 20.23
CA ARG A 245 -7.16 11.35 21.11
C ARG A 245 -8.35 10.60 20.48
N SER A 246 -8.36 10.47 19.16
CA SER A 246 -9.48 9.96 18.36
C SER A 246 -9.37 8.46 18.10
N ALA A 247 -10.44 7.71 18.38
CA ALA A 247 -10.55 6.25 18.36
C ALA A 247 -10.67 5.62 16.95
N GLY A 248 -10.07 6.21 15.92
CA GLY A 248 -9.97 5.63 14.58
C GLY A 248 -8.54 5.15 14.35
N GLY A 249 -8.34 3.83 14.24
CA GLY A 249 -7.01 3.24 14.01
C GLY A 249 -6.30 3.86 12.81
N PHE A 250 -5.03 4.21 13.00
CA PHE A 250 -4.20 4.83 11.98
C PHE A 250 -3.53 3.74 11.13
N THR A 251 -3.80 3.72 9.82
CA THR A 251 -3.07 2.91 8.84
C THR A 251 -1.96 3.78 8.26
N PHE A 252 -0.72 3.40 8.51
CA PHE A 252 0.44 4.03 7.87
C PHE A 252 0.71 3.30 6.55
N GLU A 253 0.71 4.04 5.45
CA GLU A 253 1.00 3.55 4.10
C GLU A 253 2.22 4.31 3.57
N LYS A 254 3.20 3.60 2.99
CA LYS A 254 4.44 4.19 2.47
C LYS A 254 4.17 5.16 1.32
N GLU A 255 3.05 4.96 0.65
CA GLU A 255 2.53 5.71 -0.48
C GLU A 255 2.18 7.16 -0.07
N HIS A 256 1.80 7.36 1.20
CA HIS A 256 1.50 8.67 1.81
C HIS A 256 2.75 9.48 2.22
N LEU A 257 3.95 8.96 1.97
CA LEU A 257 5.19 9.65 2.26
C LEU A 257 5.44 10.76 1.24
N ARG A 258 5.60 11.98 1.76
CA ARG A 258 5.70 13.19 0.92
C ARG A 258 6.84 13.14 -0.09
N GLY A 259 7.87 12.32 0.15
CA GLY A 259 9.00 12.09 -0.76
C GLY A 259 9.74 13.37 -1.17
N GLU A 260 10.79 13.22 -1.96
CA GLU A 260 11.43 14.34 -2.66
C GLU A 260 10.96 14.35 -4.12
N LYS A 261 10.62 15.53 -4.65
CA LYS A 261 10.19 15.67 -6.05
C LYS A 261 11.38 16.01 -6.94
N VAL A 262 11.67 15.14 -7.90
CA VAL A 262 12.71 15.33 -8.92
C VAL A 262 12.06 15.97 -10.15
N LYS A 263 12.08 17.31 -10.18
CA LYS A 263 11.24 18.12 -11.09
C LYS A 263 11.56 17.97 -12.57
N ASP A 264 12.75 17.49 -12.91
CA ASP A 264 13.23 17.30 -14.30
C ASP A 264 12.87 15.92 -14.88
N ILE A 265 12.13 15.11 -14.13
CA ILE A 265 11.64 13.80 -14.56
C ILE A 265 10.13 13.81 -14.43
N ALA A 266 9.44 14.18 -15.50
CA ALA A 266 7.99 14.18 -15.55
C ALA A 266 7.41 12.76 -15.46
N ASN A 267 6.14 12.65 -15.09
CA ASN A 267 5.42 11.39 -15.14
C ASN A 267 5.23 10.90 -16.59
N PRO A 268 5.75 9.70 -16.94
CA PRO A 268 5.70 9.15 -18.30
C PRO A 268 4.28 9.04 -18.88
N GLY A 269 3.26 8.94 -18.04
CA GLY A 269 1.86 8.88 -18.45
C GLY A 269 1.31 10.20 -19.01
N VAL A 270 1.97 11.33 -18.72
CA VAL A 270 1.56 12.65 -19.20
C VAL A 270 2.38 13.08 -20.43
N ASP A 271 3.69 12.84 -20.43
CA ASP A 271 4.62 13.32 -21.47
C ASP A 271 4.91 12.31 -22.58
N LEU A 272 5.03 11.01 -22.27
CA LEU A 272 5.41 9.97 -23.24
C LEU A 272 4.22 9.12 -23.72
N GLN A 273 3.31 8.77 -22.82
CA GLN A 273 2.22 7.84 -23.09
C GLN A 273 1.25 8.28 -24.18
N PRO A 274 0.86 9.57 -24.30
CA PRO A 274 -0.02 10.01 -25.38
C PRO A 274 0.56 9.72 -26.76
N ASP A 275 1.86 9.92 -26.95
CA ASP A 275 2.54 9.70 -28.23
C ASP A 275 2.58 8.20 -28.57
N ARG A 276 2.95 7.36 -27.61
CA ARG A 276 2.96 5.90 -27.79
C ARG A 276 1.56 5.32 -28.03
N LEU A 277 0.55 5.85 -27.36
CA LEU A 277 -0.83 5.45 -27.60
C LEU A 277 -1.29 5.86 -29.01
N ARG A 278 -0.93 7.06 -29.47
CA ARG A 278 -1.21 7.51 -30.83
C ARG A 278 -0.60 6.58 -31.88
N GLU A 279 0.64 6.11 -31.69
CA GLU A 279 1.27 5.13 -32.58
C GLU A 279 0.46 3.83 -32.67
N ARG A 280 0.03 3.27 -31.53
CA ARG A 280 -0.76 2.03 -31.48
C ARG A 280 -2.15 2.20 -32.11
N MET A 281 -2.82 3.32 -31.82
CA MET A 281 -4.12 3.64 -32.39
C MET A 281 -4.06 3.89 -33.89
N GLN A 282 -3.02 4.59 -34.36
CA GLN A 282 -2.78 4.79 -35.79
C GLN A 282 -2.66 3.44 -36.50
N ALA A 283 -1.83 2.53 -35.98
CA ALA A 283 -1.67 1.20 -36.55
C ALA A 283 -3.01 0.43 -36.59
N TYR A 284 -3.77 0.45 -35.49
CA TYR A 284 -5.06 -0.23 -35.41
C TYR A 284 -6.10 0.32 -36.40
N PHE A 285 -6.33 1.64 -36.44
CA PHE A 285 -7.34 2.21 -37.34
C PHE A 285 -6.91 2.21 -38.81
N THR A 286 -5.61 2.09 -39.09
CA THR A 286 -5.14 1.81 -40.46
C THR A 286 -5.54 0.41 -40.89
N ALA A 287 -5.42 -0.59 -40.01
CA ALA A 287 -5.81 -1.97 -40.29
C ALA A 287 -7.34 -2.18 -40.25
N HIS A 288 -8.04 -1.44 -39.39
CA HIS A 288 -9.48 -1.58 -39.12
C HIS A 288 -10.21 -0.24 -39.30
N PRO A 289 -10.28 0.31 -40.52
CA PRO A 289 -10.90 1.62 -40.76
C PRO A 289 -12.38 1.67 -40.37
N SER A 290 -13.08 0.52 -40.40
CA SER A 290 -14.49 0.42 -40.02
C SER A 290 -14.73 0.49 -38.51
N ALA A 291 -13.69 0.27 -37.69
CA ALA A 291 -13.73 0.40 -36.23
C ALA A 291 -13.76 1.87 -35.75
N LEU A 292 -13.53 2.83 -36.64
CA LEU A 292 -13.54 4.24 -36.27
C LEU A 292 -14.93 4.66 -35.74
N PRO A 293 -15.00 5.26 -34.54
CA PRO A 293 -16.28 5.64 -33.99
C PRO A 293 -16.91 6.76 -34.82
N ALA A 294 -18.20 6.63 -35.12
CA ALA A 294 -18.96 7.63 -35.87
C ALA A 294 -19.08 8.97 -35.13
N GLN A 295 -19.07 8.93 -33.79
CA GLN A 295 -19.11 10.10 -32.92
C GLN A 295 -17.76 10.32 -32.26
N GLN A 296 -17.45 11.57 -31.95
CA GLN A 296 -16.23 11.90 -31.21
C GLN A 296 -16.26 11.21 -29.84
N THR A 297 -15.20 10.47 -29.55
CA THR A 297 -15.02 9.72 -28.30
C THR A 297 -13.83 10.29 -27.56
N ARG A 298 -13.93 10.44 -26.24
CA ARG A 298 -12.79 10.84 -25.42
C ARG A 298 -12.19 9.62 -24.72
N LEU A 299 -10.87 9.58 -24.66
CA LEU A 299 -10.10 8.67 -23.83
C LEU A 299 -9.28 9.48 -22.84
N ASP A 300 -9.51 9.22 -21.56
CA ASP A 300 -8.76 9.78 -20.44
C ASP A 300 -7.60 8.87 -20.09
N LEU A 301 -6.40 9.44 -20.05
CA LEU A 301 -5.16 8.81 -19.59
C LEU A 301 -4.84 9.43 -18.23
N ALA A 302 -5.37 8.81 -17.16
CA ALA A 302 -5.16 9.24 -15.79
C ALA A 302 -3.92 8.56 -15.23
N SER A 303 -2.83 9.33 -15.12
CA SER A 303 -1.55 8.85 -14.58
C SER A 303 -1.55 9.02 -13.07
N GLY A 304 -1.20 7.99 -12.33
CA GLY A 304 -1.14 8.01 -10.86
C GLY A 304 0.30 8.03 -10.38
N ASP A 305 0.70 6.93 -9.77
CA ASP A 305 2.02 6.69 -9.21
C ASP A 305 3.13 6.90 -10.24
N TRP A 306 4.16 7.65 -9.82
CA TRP A 306 5.45 7.72 -10.49
C TRP A 306 6.52 8.00 -9.46
N LEU A 307 7.01 6.93 -8.85
CA LEU A 307 7.84 7.04 -7.66
C LEU A 307 8.89 5.94 -7.54
N LEU A 308 10.04 6.31 -6.96
CA LEU A 308 11.03 5.37 -6.43
C LEU A 308 10.76 5.19 -4.94
N VAL A 309 10.61 3.95 -4.49
CA VAL A 309 10.41 3.62 -3.08
C VAL A 309 11.28 2.45 -2.66
N TYR A 310 11.83 2.50 -1.46
CA TYR A 310 12.61 1.40 -0.89
C TYR A 310 11.71 0.17 -0.65
N GLN A 311 12.26 -1.03 -0.85
CA GLN A 311 11.53 -2.27 -0.57
C GLN A 311 11.39 -2.51 0.93
N SER A 312 12.43 -2.20 1.72
CA SER A 312 12.49 -2.49 3.15
C SER A 312 13.07 -1.35 4.01
N LEU A 313 12.55 -1.19 5.24
CA LEU A 313 13.20 -0.40 6.30
C LEU A 313 14.17 -1.20 7.19
N SER A 314 14.38 -2.50 7.03
CA SER A 314 15.38 -3.24 7.84
C SER A 314 16.81 -3.08 7.31
N ASP A 315 16.96 -3.02 5.99
CA ASP A 315 18.27 -3.12 5.35
C ASP A 315 18.78 -1.73 4.94
N ASN A 316 19.95 -1.33 5.44
CA ASN A 316 20.58 -0.06 5.06
C ASN A 316 21.05 -0.03 3.59
N GLN A 317 21.01 -1.19 2.91
CA GLN A 317 21.24 -1.34 1.48
C GLN A 317 19.97 -1.78 0.72
N SER A 318 18.77 -1.63 1.32
CA SER A 318 17.53 -2.05 0.65
C SER A 318 17.44 -1.46 -0.75
N ALA A 319 17.17 -2.34 -1.72
CA ALA A 319 16.88 -1.94 -3.07
C ALA A 319 15.63 -1.04 -3.13
N TYR A 320 15.57 -0.25 -4.19
CA TYR A 320 14.46 0.62 -4.55
C TYR A 320 13.77 0.07 -5.78
N GLU A 321 12.46 0.21 -5.79
CA GLU A 321 11.63 -0.14 -6.92
C GLU A 321 10.97 1.09 -7.53
N LEU A 322 10.92 1.12 -8.85
CA LEU A 322 10.21 2.15 -9.61
C LEU A 322 8.77 1.69 -9.84
N ARG A 323 7.81 2.42 -9.28
CA ARG A 323 6.39 2.16 -9.45
C ARG A 323 5.75 3.14 -10.41
N TYR A 324 4.86 2.62 -11.23
CA TYR A 324 4.11 3.37 -12.23
C TYR A 324 2.67 2.89 -12.30
N TYR A 325 1.72 3.82 -12.33
CA TYR A 325 0.30 3.54 -12.49
C TYR A 325 -0.31 4.39 -13.60
N LEU A 326 -1.03 3.74 -14.51
CA LEU A 326 -1.82 4.39 -15.55
C LEU A 326 -3.21 3.76 -15.64
N MET A 327 -4.23 4.61 -15.66
CA MET A 327 -5.59 4.22 -16.03
C MET A 327 -5.98 4.87 -17.36
N ILE A 328 -6.42 4.05 -18.32
CA ILE A 328 -6.99 4.51 -19.59
C ILE A 328 -8.48 4.22 -19.55
N ALA A 329 -9.32 5.26 -19.68
CA ALA A 329 -10.76 5.09 -19.60
C ALA A 329 -11.55 5.96 -20.57
N THR A 330 -12.72 5.50 -20.99
CA THR A 330 -13.73 6.39 -21.58
C THR A 330 -14.49 7.09 -20.44
N PRO A 331 -14.81 8.39 -20.55
CA PRO A 331 -15.58 9.05 -19.51
C PRO A 331 -17.00 8.45 -19.44
N PRO A 332 -17.60 8.33 -18.24
CA PRO A 332 -18.93 7.78 -18.09
C PRO A 332 -19.96 8.63 -18.84
N LYS A 333 -20.79 8.00 -19.69
CA LYS A 333 -21.81 8.71 -20.49
C LYS A 333 -22.90 9.37 -19.63
N LYS A 334 -23.14 8.88 -18.40
CA LYS A 334 -24.01 9.49 -17.36
C LYS A 334 -23.52 9.08 -15.97
N ILE A 335 -23.41 10.02 -15.03
CA ILE A 335 -23.19 9.71 -13.61
C ILE A 335 -24.52 9.17 -13.05
N SER A 336 -24.70 7.85 -13.04
CA SER A 336 -25.82 7.20 -12.35
C SER A 336 -25.31 6.59 -11.06
N PHE A 337 -25.73 7.12 -9.91
CA PHE A 337 -25.27 6.72 -8.58
C PHE A 337 -25.67 5.29 -8.17
N PHE A 338 -26.43 4.56 -9.00
CA PHE A 338 -27.01 3.26 -8.60
C PHE A 338 -26.77 2.10 -9.56
N LYS A 339 -26.07 2.27 -10.69
CA LYS A 339 -25.74 1.14 -11.60
C LYS A 339 -24.45 1.41 -12.37
N SER A 340 -23.59 0.38 -12.50
CA SER A 340 -22.47 0.35 -13.45
C SER A 340 -22.98 0.69 -14.85
N THR A 341 -22.44 1.74 -15.45
CA THR A 341 -22.91 2.23 -16.75
C THR A 341 -22.30 1.37 -17.85
N PRO A 342 -23.10 0.65 -18.66
CA PRO A 342 -22.59 -0.12 -19.78
C PRO A 342 -21.81 0.79 -20.75
N GLY A 343 -20.62 0.36 -21.19
CA GLY A 343 -19.81 1.07 -22.19
C GLY A 343 -18.70 1.97 -21.65
N THR A 344 -18.38 1.89 -20.34
CA THR A 344 -17.15 2.49 -19.80
C THR A 344 -16.01 1.49 -19.97
N VAL A 345 -15.01 1.85 -20.76
CA VAL A 345 -13.77 1.09 -20.86
C VAL A 345 -12.87 1.55 -19.74
N VAL A 346 -12.29 0.62 -19.00
CA VAL A 346 -11.24 0.89 -18.01
C VAL A 346 -10.14 -0.13 -18.25
N VAL A 347 -8.96 0.36 -18.59
CA VAL A 347 -7.74 -0.44 -18.69
C VAL A 347 -6.76 0.14 -17.69
N THR A 348 -6.40 -0.63 -16.67
CA THR A 348 -5.33 -0.28 -15.74
C THR A 348 -4.04 -0.95 -16.19
N CYS A 349 -2.94 -0.20 -16.13
CA CYS A 349 -1.61 -0.69 -16.40
C CYS A 349 -0.71 -0.40 -15.20
N GLN A 350 -0.10 -1.47 -14.71
CA GLN A 350 0.84 -1.47 -13.59
C GLN A 350 1.95 -2.46 -13.95
N PRO A 351 3.00 -1.98 -14.63
CA PRO A 351 4.15 -2.81 -14.95
C PRO A 351 4.77 -3.41 -13.68
N GLN A 352 5.41 -4.58 -13.83
CA GLN A 352 6.17 -5.16 -12.73
C GLN A 352 7.27 -4.16 -12.31
N PRO A 353 7.35 -3.77 -11.02
CA PRO A 353 8.36 -2.82 -10.56
C PRO A 353 9.77 -3.34 -10.84
N GLN A 354 10.58 -2.50 -11.48
CA GLN A 354 12.00 -2.76 -11.69
C GLN A 354 12.73 -2.39 -10.41
N VAL A 355 13.70 -3.23 -10.03
CA VAL A 355 14.41 -3.13 -8.76
C VAL A 355 15.88 -2.83 -9.04
N ALA A 356 16.44 -1.86 -8.34
CA ALA A 356 17.87 -1.53 -8.35
C ALA A 356 18.23 -0.80 -7.05
N SER A 357 19.52 -0.61 -6.77
CA SER A 357 19.92 0.27 -5.67
C SER A 357 19.54 1.73 -5.96
N LEU A 358 19.42 2.56 -4.92
CA LEU A 358 19.14 3.99 -5.11
C LEU A 358 20.25 4.67 -5.90
N GLU A 359 21.51 4.30 -5.68
CA GLU A 359 22.66 4.85 -6.39
C GLU A 359 22.56 4.57 -7.89
N GLU A 360 22.20 3.35 -8.28
CA GLU A 360 21.98 2.99 -9.70
C GLU A 360 20.80 3.76 -10.32
N TRP A 361 19.74 4.01 -9.54
CA TRP A 361 18.61 4.81 -10.01
C TRP A 361 18.97 6.29 -10.20
N GLU A 362 19.81 6.85 -9.34
CA GLU A 362 20.22 8.27 -9.36
C GLU A 362 21.39 8.54 -10.31
N ALA A 363 22.16 7.52 -10.66
CA ALA A 363 23.29 7.60 -11.57
C ALA A 363 22.92 8.23 -12.92
N ASP A 364 23.89 8.95 -13.50
CA ASP A 364 23.78 9.60 -14.81
C ASP A 364 22.50 10.44 -14.98
N HIS A 365 22.13 11.19 -13.93
CA HIS A 365 20.91 12.01 -13.90
C HIS A 365 19.65 11.19 -14.16
N TYR A 366 19.54 10.07 -13.45
CA TYR A 366 18.44 9.12 -13.53
C TYR A 366 18.27 8.48 -14.92
N ALA A 367 19.38 8.15 -15.58
CA ALA A 367 19.35 7.51 -16.90
C ALA A 367 18.55 6.19 -16.89
N MET A 368 18.69 5.41 -15.82
CA MET A 368 17.95 4.16 -15.64
C MET A 368 16.45 4.42 -15.53
N VAL A 369 16.01 5.43 -14.77
CA VAL A 369 14.58 5.81 -14.67
C VAL A 369 14.02 6.16 -16.04
N ARG A 370 14.72 6.99 -16.83
CA ARG A 370 14.24 7.40 -18.16
C ARG A 370 14.15 6.20 -19.12
N LYS A 371 15.10 5.26 -19.05
CA LYS A 371 15.05 4.01 -19.83
C LYS A 371 13.87 3.13 -19.42
N THR A 372 13.66 2.94 -18.12
CA THR A 372 12.54 2.13 -17.61
C THR A 372 11.19 2.79 -17.89
N ALA A 373 11.10 4.12 -17.85
CA ALA A 373 9.91 4.87 -18.24
C ALA A 373 9.48 4.53 -19.67
N GLN A 374 10.42 4.49 -20.63
CA GLN A 374 10.10 4.10 -22.01
C GLN A 374 9.56 2.66 -22.08
N ALA A 375 10.20 1.73 -21.36
CA ALA A 375 9.75 0.33 -21.33
C ALA A 375 8.34 0.18 -20.75
N TYR A 376 8.04 0.89 -19.67
CA TYR A 376 6.71 0.90 -19.04
C TYR A 376 5.64 1.48 -19.95
N VAL A 377 5.92 2.60 -20.60
CA VAL A 377 5.00 3.23 -21.55
C VAL A 377 4.73 2.29 -22.73
N ASP A 378 5.76 1.65 -23.27
CA ASP A 378 5.63 0.71 -24.39
C ASP A 378 4.79 -0.51 -23.98
N GLN A 379 5.00 -1.03 -22.77
CA GLN A 379 4.19 -2.12 -22.21
C GLN A 379 2.72 -1.71 -22.04
N CYS A 380 2.46 -0.54 -21.45
CA CYS A 380 1.09 -0.06 -21.24
C CYS A 380 0.36 0.24 -22.55
N ALA A 381 1.05 0.84 -23.52
CA ALA A 381 0.50 1.07 -24.86
C ALA A 381 0.17 -0.25 -25.56
N GLN A 382 1.03 -1.27 -25.43
CA GLN A 382 0.78 -2.60 -25.99
C GLN A 382 -0.40 -3.30 -25.31
N GLN A 383 -0.48 -3.25 -23.97
CA GLN A 383 -1.61 -3.82 -23.22
C GLN A 383 -2.94 -3.18 -23.63
N PHE A 384 -2.95 -1.86 -23.87
CA PHE A 384 -4.14 -1.20 -24.40
C PHE A 384 -4.42 -1.59 -25.86
N ALA A 385 -3.38 -1.73 -26.68
CA ALA A 385 -3.51 -2.13 -28.08
C ALA A 385 -4.23 -3.48 -28.23
N GLU A 386 -3.94 -4.43 -27.34
CA GLU A 386 -4.61 -5.74 -27.27
C GLU A 386 -6.11 -5.63 -26.92
N ARG A 387 -6.52 -4.53 -26.29
CA ARG A 387 -7.92 -4.24 -25.95
C ARG A 387 -8.63 -3.43 -27.03
N LEU A 388 -7.93 -2.85 -28.00
CA LEU A 388 -8.52 -2.00 -29.03
C LEU A 388 -9.72 -2.64 -29.76
N PRO A 389 -9.72 -3.93 -30.13
CA PRO A 389 -10.90 -4.56 -30.73
C PRO A 389 -12.14 -4.60 -29.84
N ALA A 390 -11.96 -4.69 -28.52
CA ALA A 390 -13.07 -4.65 -27.57
C ALA A 390 -13.53 -3.22 -27.28
N VAL A 391 -12.60 -2.25 -27.31
CA VAL A 391 -12.87 -0.83 -27.06
C VAL A 391 -13.52 -0.15 -28.28
N PHE A 392 -13.03 -0.48 -29.47
CA PHE A 392 -13.47 0.04 -30.77
C PHE A 392 -13.74 -1.15 -31.70
N PRO A 393 -14.86 -1.87 -31.52
CA PRO A 393 -15.19 -3.01 -32.36
C PRO A 393 -15.57 -2.57 -33.77
N GLU A 394 -15.19 -3.39 -34.76
CA GLU A 394 -15.76 -3.25 -36.11
C GLU A 394 -17.26 -3.59 -36.08
N PRO A 395 -18.10 -2.88 -36.84
CA PRO A 395 -19.51 -3.22 -36.96
C PRO A 395 -19.65 -4.67 -37.41
N ALA A 396 -20.47 -5.45 -36.72
CA ALA A 396 -20.84 -6.77 -37.21
C ALA A 396 -21.47 -6.59 -38.59
N ILE A 397 -20.89 -7.24 -39.61
CA ILE A 397 -21.53 -7.33 -40.92
C ILE A 397 -22.82 -8.10 -40.68
N ALA A 398 -23.94 -7.40 -40.60
CA ALA A 398 -25.25 -8.03 -40.56
C ALA A 398 -25.38 -8.80 -41.87
N GLY A 399 -25.35 -10.13 -41.77
CA GLY A 399 -25.49 -11.02 -42.92
C GLY A 399 -26.74 -10.67 -43.71
N LEU A 400 -26.57 -10.53 -45.02
CA LEU A 400 -27.64 -10.50 -46.01
C LEU A 400 -28.48 -11.77 -45.96
#